data_AF-A0A944CZ06-F1
#
_entry.id   AF-A0A944CZ06-F1
#
_cell.length_a   1.000
_cell.length_b   1.000
_cell.length_c   1.000
_cell.angle_alpha   90.00
_cell.angle_beta   90.00
_cell.angle_gamma   90.00
#
_symmetry.space_group_name_H-M   'P 1'
#
loop_
_entity.id
_entity.type
_entity.pdbx_description
1 polymer ?
#
loop_
_entity_poly.entity_id
_entity_poly.type
_entity_poly.pdbx_seq_one_letter_code
_entity_poly.pdbx_strand_id
1 'polypeptide(L)'
;MDRKQIQNRIAFITKSLKNPKLVESLDHVLPLFSEKELTQLLGFLESGEEKILFALIKEKIQEYTEIMERIKILKSKVKTEKIQKTEMTEKEKETKNNDILLTELTLL
;
A
#
# COMPACT_ATOMS: atom_id res chain seq x y z
N MET A 1 2.55 23.56 -17.09
CA MET A 1 3.95 23.22 -16.79
C MET A 1 4.10 21.72 -16.86
N ASP A 2 5.21 21.21 -17.39
CA ASP A 2 5.53 19.78 -17.31
C ASP A 2 5.99 19.37 -15.89
N ARG A 3 6.03 18.06 -15.60
CA ARG A 3 6.42 17.53 -14.29
C ARG A 3 7.78 18.05 -13.81
N LYS A 4 8.77 18.10 -14.69
CA LYS A 4 10.14 18.50 -14.36
C LYS A 4 10.19 19.99 -14.02
N GLN A 5 9.43 20.82 -14.74
CA GLN A 5 9.26 22.24 -14.44
C GLN A 5 8.62 22.45 -13.07
N ILE A 6 7.56 21.70 -12.72
CA ILE A 6 6.89 21.82 -11.42
C ILE A 6 7.86 21.44 -10.29
N GLN A 7 8.57 20.31 -10.42
CA GLN A 7 9.56 19.88 -9.42
C GLN A 7 10.68 20.91 -9.24
N ASN A 8 11.22 21.46 -10.34
CA ASN A 8 12.24 22.50 -10.27
C ASN A 8 11.74 23.77 -9.60
N ARG A 9 10.48 24.15 -9.86
CA ARG A 9 9.86 25.32 -9.23
C ARG A 9 9.66 25.12 -7.73
N ILE A 10 9.18 23.94 -7.33
CA ILE A 10 9.07 23.57 -5.91
C ILE A 10 10.46 23.61 -5.25
N ALA A 11 11.46 22.96 -5.83
CA ALA A 11 12.83 22.93 -5.32
C ALA A 11 13.43 24.35 -5.18
N PHE A 12 13.13 25.24 -6.13
CA PHE A 12 13.55 26.63 -6.07
C PHE A 12 12.93 27.36 -4.87
N ILE A 13 11.63 27.21 -4.64
CA ILE A 13 10.93 27.83 -3.50
C ILE A 13 11.44 27.23 -2.18
N THR A 14 11.56 25.90 -2.10
CA THR A 14 11.93 25.21 -0.87
C THR A 14 13.39 25.44 -0.47
N LYS A 15 14.32 25.63 -1.41
CA LYS A 15 15.72 25.99 -1.11
C LYS A 15 15.87 27.27 -0.28
N SER A 16 14.86 28.14 -0.28
CA SER A 16 14.86 29.38 0.49
C SER A 16 14.34 29.19 1.93
N LEU A 17 13.89 27.98 2.29
CA LEU A 17 13.40 27.68 3.63
C LEU A 17 14.56 27.61 4.62
N LYS A 18 14.35 28.16 5.82
CA LYS A 18 15.34 28.16 6.91
C LYS A 18 15.62 26.77 7.51
N ASN A 19 14.86 25.74 7.12
CA ASN A 19 14.97 24.40 7.66
C ASN A 19 15.59 23.43 6.63
N PRO A 20 16.91 23.18 6.68
CA PRO A 20 17.60 22.35 5.69
C PRO A 20 17.12 20.89 5.70
N LYS A 21 16.74 20.34 6.85
CA LYS A 21 16.22 18.96 6.95
C LYS A 21 14.89 18.79 6.21
N LEU A 22 14.03 19.81 6.26
CA LEU A 22 12.78 19.82 5.52
C LEU A 22 13.03 19.88 4.01
N VAL A 23 13.99 20.70 3.57
CA VAL A 23 14.38 20.79 2.15
C VAL A 23 14.90 19.45 1.64
N GLU A 24 15.82 18.82 2.38
CA GLU A 24 16.36 17.50 2.04
C GLU A 24 15.26 16.43 1.97
N SER A 25 14.34 16.43 2.95
CA SER A 25 13.21 15.50 2.95
C SER A 25 12.30 15.72 1.74
N LEU A 26 12.02 16.98 1.37
CA LEU A 26 11.21 17.28 0.19
C LEU A 26 11.92 16.84 -1.10
N ASP A 27 13.21 17.09 -1.25
CA ASP A 27 13.97 16.71 -2.45
C ASP A 27 13.95 15.19 -2.67
N HIS A 28 13.99 14.38 -1.61
CA HIS A 28 13.90 12.92 -1.70
C HIS A 28 12.49 12.41 -2.02
N VAL A 29 11.46 13.13 -1.62
CA VAL A 29 10.07 12.65 -1.69
C VAL A 29 9.33 13.21 -2.91
N LEU A 30 9.71 14.37 -3.44
CA LEU A 30 9.14 14.97 -4.66
C LEU A 30 9.09 14.03 -5.88
N PRO A 31 10.09 13.16 -6.14
CA PRO A 31 10.01 12.19 -7.22
C PRO A 31 8.88 11.18 -7.07
N LEU A 32 8.43 10.92 -5.83
CA LEU A 32 7.38 9.95 -5.50
C LEU A 32 5.97 10.54 -5.67
N PHE A 33 5.85 11.87 -5.74
CA PHE A 33 4.56 12.53 -5.84
C PHE A 33 3.92 12.32 -7.21
N SER A 34 2.62 12.12 -7.24
CA SER A 34 1.84 12.17 -8.49
C SER A 34 1.81 13.59 -9.08
N GLU A 35 1.44 13.74 -10.35
CA GLU A 35 1.32 15.08 -10.97
C GLU A 35 0.29 15.96 -10.24
N LYS A 36 -0.80 15.36 -9.77
CA LYS A 36 -1.82 16.04 -8.97
C LYS A 36 -1.22 16.58 -7.68
N GLU A 37 -0.50 15.74 -6.95
CA GLU A 37 0.13 16.10 -5.66
C GLU A 37 1.19 17.19 -5.84
N LEU A 38 2.01 17.09 -6.89
CA LEU A 38 2.98 18.13 -7.23
C LEU A 38 2.30 19.47 -7.52
N THR A 39 1.17 19.45 -8.24
CA THR A 39 0.40 20.67 -8.55
C THR A 39 -0.21 21.28 -7.29
N GLN A 40 -0.77 20.45 -6.39
CA GLN A 40 -1.32 20.90 -5.12
C GLN A 40 -0.23 21.46 -4.19
N LEU A 41 0.93 20.78 -4.10
CA LEU A 41 2.06 21.26 -3.32
C LEU A 41 2.59 22.59 -3.85
N LEU A 42 2.75 22.73 -5.17
CA LEU A 42 3.15 24.00 -5.78
C LEU A 42 2.11 25.10 -5.49
N GLY A 43 0.82 24.80 -5.63
CA GLY A 43 -0.26 25.74 -5.33
C GLY A 43 -0.22 26.22 -3.87
N PHE A 44 0.06 25.33 -2.91
CA PHE A 44 0.28 25.71 -1.51
C PHE A 44 1.51 26.63 -1.36
N LEU A 45 2.64 26.26 -1.96
CA LEU A 45 3.89 27.02 -1.85
C LEU A 45 3.80 28.42 -2.45
N GLU A 46 3.02 28.60 -3.51
CA GLU A 46 2.85 29.91 -4.16
C GLU A 46 1.79 30.79 -3.48
N SER A 47 0.73 30.18 -2.92
CA SER A 47 -0.40 30.93 -2.34
C SER A 47 -0.34 31.09 -0.82
N GLY A 48 0.38 30.21 -0.11
CA GLY A 48 0.34 30.09 1.35
C GLY A 48 -0.98 29.55 1.90
N GLU A 49 -1.92 29.12 1.05
CA GLU A 49 -3.24 28.66 1.48
C GLU A 49 -3.18 27.26 2.12
N GLU A 50 -3.16 27.20 3.45
CA GLU A 50 -3.08 25.94 4.21
C GLU A 50 -4.16 24.93 3.85
N LYS A 51 -5.36 25.38 3.43
CA LYS A 51 -6.46 24.50 2.99
C LYS A 51 -6.04 23.53 1.88
N ILE A 52 -5.10 23.92 1.02
CA ILE A 52 -4.59 23.08 -0.07
C ILE A 52 -3.76 21.93 0.52
N LEU A 53 -2.90 22.24 1.48
CA LEU A 53 -2.08 21.25 2.18
C LEU A 53 -2.95 20.30 3.03
N PHE A 54 -3.95 20.83 3.73
CA PHE A 54 -4.91 20.00 4.48
C PHE A 54 -5.68 19.04 3.57
N ALA A 55 -6.13 19.50 2.39
CA ALA A 55 -6.81 18.64 1.43
C ALA A 55 -5.88 17.51 0.93
N LEU A 56 -4.64 17.84 0.57
CA LEU A 56 -3.63 16.88 0.16
C LEU A 56 -3.37 15.81 1.24
N ILE A 57 -3.18 16.23 2.49
CA ILE A 57 -2.95 15.32 3.62
C ILE A 57 -4.17 14.43 3.85
N LYS A 58 -5.38 14.98 3.79
CA LYS A 58 -6.62 14.23 3.94
C LYS A 58 -6.77 13.15 2.88
N GLU A 59 -6.51 13.47 1.61
CA GLU A 59 -6.52 12.50 0.52
C GLU A 59 -5.52 11.36 0.78
N LYS A 60 -4.30 11.68 1.22
CA LYS A 60 -3.28 10.66 1.54
C LYS A 60 -3.66 9.75 2.69
N ILE A 61 -4.28 10.29 3.73
CA ILE A 61 -4.79 9.48 4.86
C ILE A 61 -5.87 8.52 4.38
N GLN A 62 -6.75 8.98 3.48
CA GLN A 62 -7.82 8.15 2.94
C GLN A 62 -7.27 7.03 2.05
N GLU A 63 -6.34 7.34 1.15
CA GLU A 63 -5.62 6.34 0.34
C GLU A 63 -4.95 5.27 1.22
N TYR A 64 -4.26 5.70 2.28
CA TYR A 64 -3.61 4.78 3.22
C TYR A 64 -4.61 3.88 3.94
N THR A 65 -5.76 4.43 4.35
CA THR A 65 -6.83 3.69 5.02
C THR A 65 -7.40 2.62 4.10
N GLU A 66 -7.67 2.95 2.84
CA GLU A 66 -8.15 1.99 1.85
C GLU A 66 -7.13 0.87 1.58
N ILE A 67 -5.85 1.21 1.49
CA ILE A 67 -4.77 0.22 1.33
C ILE A 67 -4.75 -0.73 2.54
N MET A 68 -4.86 -0.19 3.76
CA MET A 68 -4.89 -1.00 4.98
C MET A 68 -6.09 -1.95 5.03
N GLU A 69 -7.27 -1.50 4.60
CA GLU A 69 -8.46 -2.35 4.50
C GLU A 69 -8.27 -3.46 3.46
N ARG A 70 -7.72 -3.14 2.28
CA ARG A 70 -7.40 -4.14 1.26
C ARG A 70 -6.41 -5.17 1.77
N ILE A 71 -5.37 -4.76 2.50
CA ILE A 71 -4.40 -5.67 3.13
C ILE A 71 -5.11 -6.56 4.16
N LYS A 72 -6.04 -6.03 4.95
CA LYS A 72 -6.81 -6.83 5.92
C LYS A 72 -7.66 -7.90 5.23
N ILE A 73 -8.33 -7.55 4.13
CA ILE A 73 -9.12 -8.48 3.30
C ILE A 73 -8.21 -9.54 2.65
N LEU A 74 -7.05 -9.15 2.12
CA LEU A 74 -6.11 -10.11 1.54
C LEU A 74 -5.56 -11.07 2.59
N LYS A 75 -5.23 -10.56 3.79
CA LYS A 75 -4.78 -11.40 4.91
C LYS A 75 -5.86 -12.41 5.34
N SER A 76 -7.14 -12.03 5.35
CA SER A 76 -8.21 -12.98 5.68
C SER A 76 -8.37 -14.04 4.59
N LYS A 77 -8.36 -13.66 3.30
CA LYS A 77 -8.40 -14.62 2.18
C LYS A 77 -7.26 -15.63 2.22
N VAL A 78 -6.03 -15.18 2.45
CA VAL A 78 -4.85 -16.07 2.58
C VAL A 78 -5.00 -17.03 3.76
N LYS A 79 -5.57 -16.58 4.90
CA LYS A 79 -5.84 -17.48 6.03
C LYS A 79 -6.87 -18.54 5.67
N THR A 80 -7.97 -18.15 5.03
CA THR A 80 -9.03 -19.07 4.60
C THR A 80 -8.50 -20.12 3.62
N GLU A 81 -7.72 -19.72 2.62
CA GLU A 81 -7.12 -20.64 1.65
C GLU A 81 -6.14 -21.63 2.32
N LYS A 82 -5.35 -21.18 3.30
CA LYS A 82 -4.47 -22.07 4.06
C LYS A 82 -5.24 -23.10 4.87
N ILE A 83 -6.34 -22.70 5.51
CA ILE A 83 -7.20 -23.61 6.27
C ILE A 83 -7.82 -24.65 5.33
N GLN A 84 -8.39 -24.22 4.20
CA GLN A 84 -9.00 -25.14 3.22
C GLN A 84 -7.99 -26.15 2.64
N LYS A 85 -6.75 -25.71 2.34
CA LYS A 85 -5.70 -26.65 1.90
C LYS A 85 -5.33 -27.66 2.97
N THR A 86 -5.29 -27.24 4.24
CA THR A 86 -4.96 -28.15 5.35
C THR A 86 -6.06 -29.18 5.54
N GLU A 87 -7.32 -28.75 5.54
CA GLU A 87 -8.50 -29.63 5.64
C GLU A 87 -8.60 -30.62 4.47
N MET A 88 -8.31 -30.19 3.24
CA MET A 88 -8.25 -31.09 2.09
C MET A 88 -7.15 -32.15 2.23
N THR A 89 -5.97 -31.74 2.69
CA THR A 89 -4.83 -32.66 2.88
C THR A 89 -5.12 -33.68 3.98
N GLU A 90 -5.83 -33.28 5.04
CA GLU A 90 -6.27 -34.19 6.11
C GLU A 90 -7.32 -35.18 5.62
N LYS A 91 -8.33 -34.71 4.87
CA LYS A 91 -9.34 -35.61 4.26
C LYS A 91 -8.71 -36.60 3.29
N GLU A 92 -7.76 -36.18 2.45
CA GLU A 92 -7.06 -37.08 1.53
C GLU A 92 -6.25 -38.15 2.28
N LYS A 93 -5.65 -37.81 3.43
CA LYS A 93 -4.94 -38.78 4.28
C LYS A 93 -5.89 -39.76 4.96
N GLU A 94 -7.03 -39.29 5.48
CA GLU A 94 -8.05 -40.19 6.05
C GLU A 94 -8.61 -41.15 5.01
N THR A 95 -8.88 -40.67 3.79
CA THR A 95 -9.41 -41.51 2.71
C THR A 95 -8.41 -42.61 2.33
N LYS A 96 -7.12 -42.26 2.16
CA LYS A 96 -6.06 -43.25 1.91
C LYS A 96 -5.92 -44.29 3.02
N ASN A 97 -6.00 -43.87 4.28
CA ASN A 97 -5.90 -44.81 5.41
C ASN A 97 -7.10 -45.76 5.47
N ASN A 98 -8.32 -45.27 5.21
CA ASN A 98 -9.50 -46.13 5.13
C ASN A 98 -9.41 -47.12 3.97
N ASP A 99 -8.92 -46.70 2.80
CA ASP A 99 -8.74 -47.58 1.66
C ASP A 99 -7.70 -48.68 1.95
N ILE A 100 -6.61 -48.35 2.64
CA ILE A 100 -5.61 -49.34 3.09
C ILE A 100 -6.24 -50.34 4.06
N LEU A 101 -6.97 -49.88 5.07
CA LEU A 101 -7.63 -50.75 6.06
C LEU A 101 -8.69 -51.67 5.43
N LEU A 102 -9.47 -51.16 4.48
CA LEU A 102 -10.45 -51.96 3.72
C LEU A 102 -9.78 -53.04 2.85
N THR A 103 -8.63 -52.71 2.27
CA THR A 103 -7.85 -53.66 1.46
C THR A 103 -7.24 -54.77 2.33
N GLU A 104 -6.74 -54.42 3.53
CA GLU A 104 -6.22 -55.41 4.49
C GLU A 104 -7.33 -56.33 5.04
N LEU A 105 -8.53 -55.81 5.27
CA LEU A 105 -9.68 -56.59 5.75
C LEU A 105 -10.27 -57.53 4.69
N THR A 106 -10.08 -57.26 3.40
CA THR A 106 -10.57 -58.10 2.30
C THR A 106 -9.57 -59.17 1.85
N LEU A 107 -8.32 -59.10 2.33
CA LEU A 107 -7.26 -60.07 2.08
C LEU A 107 -7.10 -61.10 3.23
N LEU A 108 -7.91 -60.99 4.28
CA LEU A 108 -8.08 -61.96 5.39
C LEU A 108 -9.33 -62.82 5.18
#